data_AF-A0A956WLQ7-F1
#
_entry.id   AF-A0A956WLQ7-F1
#
_cell.length_a   1.000
_cell.length_b   1.000
_cell.length_c   1.000
_cell.angle_alpha   90.00
_cell.angle_beta   90.00
_cell.angle_gamma   90.00
#
_symmetry.space_group_name_H-M   'P 1'
#
loop_
_entity.id
_entity.type
_entity.pdbx_description
1 polymer ?
#
loop_
_entity_poly.entity_id
_entity_poly.type
_entity_poly.pdbx_seq_one_letter_code
_entity_poly.pdbx_strand_id
1 'polypeptide(L)'
;MINRIGRWVRCGRVLLCGMLLVAGSSATAVAQEGATPAAQGTPATAWDIPAPEACAVEPRAFPLFPAGVGQREPATPQPLEATPAPAFVAPDGDPVTPDLEASVLATVRESIACRNANQMLRAYALFTEPMIVSLFGGPATVDPEIRALIQQGDELGPLPRRQRVALLQVSQIAHRPDGRIGAIVTTGTVDRVFQDYLVFTYDAASSRWLIDEAVLLASEPMP
;
A
#
# COMPACT_ATOMS: atom_id res chain seq x y z
N MET A 1 -27.37 -35.21 27.59
CA MET A 1 -26.32 -36.25 27.70
C MET A 1 -25.06 -35.65 27.08
N ILE A 2 -24.12 -35.07 27.85
CA ILE A 2 -23.01 -35.73 28.58
C ILE A 2 -22.15 -36.52 27.57
N ASN A 3 -20.87 -36.29 27.26
CA ASN A 3 -19.65 -35.89 28.00
C ASN A 3 -18.61 -35.42 26.94
N ARG A 4 -17.82 -34.35 27.12
CA ARG A 4 -16.57 -34.18 27.90
C ARG A 4 -15.32 -34.94 27.40
N ILE A 5 -14.27 -34.13 27.18
CA ILE A 5 -12.87 -34.27 27.64
C ILE A 5 -11.93 -35.19 26.86
N GLY A 6 -10.88 -34.57 26.30
CA GLY A 6 -9.59 -35.18 25.98
C GLY A 6 -8.49 -34.13 26.10
N ARG A 7 -7.93 -33.99 27.31
CA ARG A 7 -6.76 -33.16 27.67
C ARG A 7 -5.62 -34.13 28.03
N TRP A 8 -4.38 -33.61 28.11
CA TRP A 8 -3.12 -34.26 28.58
C TRP A 8 -2.33 -34.96 27.45
N VAL A 9 -1.04 -34.67 27.24
CA VAL A 9 0.09 -34.95 28.15
C VAL A 9 1.19 -33.87 28.08
N ARG A 10 1.67 -33.46 29.26
CA ARG A 10 2.97 -32.79 29.51
C ARG A 10 4.02 -33.85 29.84
N CYS A 11 5.25 -33.74 29.32
CA CYS A 11 6.52 -34.23 29.87
C CYS A 11 7.64 -33.79 28.91
N GLY A 12 8.81 -33.28 29.28
CA GLY A 12 9.45 -33.21 30.59
C GLY A 12 10.56 -32.15 30.64
N ARG A 13 10.99 -31.89 31.88
CA ARG A 13 12.13 -31.07 32.28
C ARG A 13 13.11 -32.01 32.99
N VAL A 14 14.39 -32.01 32.59
CA VAL A 14 15.55 -32.49 33.37
C VAL A 14 16.75 -31.63 32.90
N LEU A 15 17.25 -30.62 33.62
CA LEU A 15 18.16 -30.59 34.79
C LEU A 15 19.54 -31.26 34.57
N LEU A 16 20.61 -30.46 34.52
CA LEU A 16 21.92 -30.65 35.18
C LEU A 16 22.80 -29.43 34.85
N CYS A 17 23.19 -28.54 35.77
CA CYS A 17 24.16 -28.65 36.88
C CYS A 17 25.62 -28.75 36.40
N GLY A 18 26.40 -27.69 36.68
CA GLY A 18 27.83 -27.61 36.40
C GLY A 18 28.42 -26.28 36.86
N MET A 19 28.55 -26.10 38.17
CA MET A 19 29.38 -25.05 38.79
C MET A 19 30.86 -25.38 38.60
N LEU A 20 31.68 -24.38 38.27
CA LEU A 20 33.07 -24.31 38.71
C LEU A 20 33.49 -22.86 38.97
N LEU A 21 33.96 -22.64 40.20
CA LEU A 21 34.61 -21.44 40.73
C LEU A 21 36.08 -21.36 40.25
N VAL A 22 36.66 -20.16 40.19
CA VAL A 22 37.78 -19.69 41.06
C VAL A 22 38.45 -18.41 40.50
N ALA A 23 38.73 -17.48 41.43
CA ALA A 23 39.69 -16.34 41.45
C ALA A 23 39.53 -15.23 40.38
N GLY A 24 39.54 -13.94 40.70
CA GLY A 24 40.21 -13.23 41.80
C GLY A 24 41.34 -12.38 41.21
N SER A 25 41.07 -11.13 40.84
CA SER A 25 42.07 -10.10 40.53
C SER A 25 41.45 -8.70 40.65
N SER A 26 42.08 -7.88 41.48
CA SER A 26 41.70 -6.50 41.82
C SER A 26 42.49 -5.49 40.97
N ALA A 27 41.91 -4.29 40.80
CA ALA A 27 42.49 -3.05 40.26
C ALA A 27 42.66 -3.03 38.72
N THR A 28 42.32 -1.98 37.96
CA THR A 28 42.22 -0.54 38.22
C THR A 28 41.09 0.08 37.39
N ALA A 29 40.28 0.96 37.98
CA ALA A 29 39.30 1.77 37.25
C ALA A 29 40.03 2.93 36.53
N VAL A 30 40.19 2.80 35.21
CA VAL A 30 40.46 3.92 34.31
C VAL A 30 39.10 4.43 33.84
N ALA A 31 38.72 5.64 34.27
CA ALA A 31 37.60 6.36 33.72
C ALA A 31 37.98 6.77 32.28
N GLN A 32 37.59 5.94 31.31
CA GLN A 32 37.62 6.29 29.90
C GLN A 32 36.32 7.04 29.64
N GLU A 33 36.40 8.34 29.38
CA GLU A 33 35.30 9.11 28.81
C GLU A 33 34.96 8.47 27.46
N GLY A 34 34.00 7.55 27.49
CA GLY A 34 33.41 6.97 26.30
C GLY A 34 32.75 8.10 25.54
N ALA A 35 33.39 8.53 24.46
CA ALA A 35 32.73 9.26 23.41
C ALA A 35 31.46 8.48 23.06
N THR A 36 30.31 9.04 23.41
CA THR A 36 29.00 8.55 22.98
C THR A 36 29.10 8.37 21.47
N PRO A 37 28.91 7.15 20.93
CA PRO A 37 28.74 7.01 19.49
C PRO A 37 27.59 7.94 19.12
N ALA A 38 27.87 8.96 18.30
CA ALA A 38 26.81 9.68 17.63
C ALA A 38 25.95 8.61 16.98
N ALA A 39 24.63 8.65 17.26
CA ALA A 39 23.68 7.80 16.56
C ALA A 39 23.93 8.02 15.06
N GLN A 40 24.59 7.07 14.43
CA GLN A 40 24.71 7.02 12.99
C GLN A 40 23.27 6.94 12.51
N GLY A 41 22.76 8.06 11.98
CA GLY A 41 21.43 8.10 11.41
C GLY A 41 21.29 6.90 10.50
N THR A 42 20.30 6.04 10.79
CA THR A 42 19.96 4.92 9.94
C THR A 42 19.91 5.44 8.50
N PRO A 43 20.69 4.87 7.56
CA PRO A 43 20.65 5.27 6.17
C PRO A 43 19.19 5.35 5.71
N ALA A 44 18.84 6.40 4.95
CA ALA A 44 17.51 6.60 4.40
C ALA A 44 16.99 5.24 3.90
N THR A 45 15.87 4.82 4.48
CA THR A 45 15.22 3.54 4.22
C THR A 45 15.20 3.33 2.71
N ALA A 46 15.84 2.26 2.24
CA ALA A 46 15.81 1.91 0.83
C ALA A 46 14.35 1.92 0.36
N TRP A 47 14.07 2.67 -0.70
CA TRP A 47 12.73 2.72 -1.29
C TRP A 47 12.21 1.31 -1.48
N ASP A 48 11.02 1.03 -0.96
CA ASP A 48 10.36 -0.23 -1.20
C ASP A 48 9.81 -0.20 -2.63
N ILE A 49 10.37 -1.02 -3.52
CA ILE A 49 9.93 -1.12 -4.90
C ILE A 49 9.27 -2.50 -5.05
N PRO A 50 7.92 -2.60 -4.91
CA PRO A 50 7.22 -3.85 -5.09
C PRO A 50 7.60 -4.52 -6.42
N ALA A 51 8.03 -5.77 -6.31
CA ALA A 51 8.46 -6.56 -7.46
C ALA A 51 7.27 -6.81 -8.40
N PRO A 52 7.44 -6.73 -9.72
CA PRO A 52 6.39 -7.04 -10.69
C PRO A 52 5.70 -8.40 -10.44
N GLU A 53 6.49 -9.39 -10.05
CA GLU A 53 6.05 -10.77 -9.82
C GLU A 53 5.14 -10.90 -8.59
N ALA A 54 5.06 -9.86 -7.74
CA ALA A 54 4.14 -9.80 -6.61
C ALA A 54 2.70 -9.39 -7.01
N CYS A 55 2.45 -9.08 -8.29
CA CYS A 55 1.10 -8.87 -8.81
C CYS A 55 0.38 -10.22 -8.98
N ALA A 56 -0.39 -10.64 -7.98
CA ALA A 56 -1.04 -11.96 -7.96
C ALA A 56 -2.54 -11.91 -8.28
N VAL A 57 -3.18 -10.75 -8.12
CA VAL A 57 -4.60 -10.55 -8.40
C VAL A 57 -4.95 -10.91 -9.85
N GLU A 58 -6.09 -11.59 -10.00
CA GLU A 58 -6.65 -11.91 -11.31
C GLU A 58 -7.04 -10.63 -12.05
N PRO A 59 -6.75 -10.50 -13.36
CA PRO A 59 -7.14 -9.34 -14.15
C PRO A 59 -8.65 -9.12 -14.11
N ARG A 60 -9.04 -7.85 -14.04
CA ARG A 60 -10.41 -7.43 -14.32
C ARG A 60 -10.73 -7.68 -15.79
N ALA A 61 -11.96 -8.12 -16.06
CA ALA A 61 -12.43 -8.28 -17.43
C ALA A 61 -12.40 -6.94 -18.20
N PHE A 62 -12.12 -7.03 -19.50
CA PHE A 62 -12.20 -5.92 -20.44
C PHE A 62 -13.33 -6.16 -21.46
N PRO A 63 -14.15 -5.15 -21.83
CA PRO A 63 -14.10 -3.75 -21.43
C PRO A 63 -14.37 -3.56 -19.93
N LEU A 64 -13.70 -2.56 -19.32
CA LEU A 64 -13.78 -2.29 -17.87
C LEU A 64 -15.21 -2.00 -17.37
N PHE A 65 -16.10 -1.63 -18.29
CA PHE A 65 -17.50 -1.37 -18.04
C PHE A 65 -18.36 -2.14 -19.05
N PRO A 66 -19.48 -2.77 -18.61
CA PRO A 66 -20.47 -3.31 -19.53
C PRO A 66 -21.04 -2.23 -20.44
N ALA A 67 -21.49 -2.63 -21.63
CA ALA A 67 -22.20 -1.73 -22.53
C ALA A 67 -23.44 -1.13 -21.81
N GLY A 68 -23.55 0.21 -21.81
CA GLY A 68 -24.69 0.93 -21.24
C GLY A 68 -24.51 1.43 -19.79
N VAL A 69 -23.44 1.06 -19.09
CA VAL A 69 -23.08 1.68 -17.79
C VAL A 69 -22.34 2.99 -18.05
N GLY A 70 -22.53 4.06 -17.27
CA GLY A 70 -21.66 5.25 -17.32
C GLY A 70 -21.60 6.02 -18.66
N GLN A 71 -22.58 5.90 -19.55
CA GLN A 71 -22.74 6.83 -20.69
C GLN A 71 -23.18 8.19 -20.17
N ARG A 72 -22.26 8.94 -19.55
CA ARG A 72 -22.46 10.37 -19.37
C ARG A 72 -22.25 11.01 -20.73
N GLU A 73 -23.20 11.81 -21.17
CA GLU A 73 -23.02 12.71 -22.31
C GLU A 73 -21.69 13.46 -22.09
N PRO A 74 -20.81 13.56 -23.11
CA PRO A 74 -19.53 14.23 -22.95
C PRO A 74 -19.77 15.62 -22.38
N ALA A 75 -19.36 15.84 -21.13
CA ALA A 75 -19.46 17.14 -20.51
C ALA A 75 -18.44 18.05 -21.21
N THR A 76 -18.90 19.17 -21.78
CA THR A 76 -18.01 20.23 -22.25
C THR A 76 -17.05 20.58 -21.11
N PRO A 77 -15.72 20.54 -21.31
CA PRO A 77 -14.77 20.92 -20.27
C PRO A 77 -15.08 22.34 -19.82
N GLN A 78 -15.57 22.49 -18.59
CA GLN A 78 -15.68 23.81 -17.99
C GLN A 78 -14.26 24.22 -17.57
N PRO A 79 -13.82 25.45 -17.89
CA PRO A 79 -12.59 25.97 -17.34
C PRO A 79 -12.62 25.85 -15.81
N LEU A 80 -11.76 24.99 -15.26
CA LEU A 80 -11.52 24.96 -13.82
C LEU A 80 -10.73 26.23 -13.50
N GLU A 81 -11.41 27.23 -12.94
CA GLU A 81 -10.70 28.28 -12.23
C GLU A 81 -9.93 27.62 -11.08
N ALA A 82 -8.60 27.63 -11.18
CA ALA A 82 -7.70 27.10 -10.16
C ALA A 82 -7.78 27.97 -8.90
N THR A 83 -8.85 27.79 -8.13
CA THR A 83 -8.90 28.27 -6.75
C THR A 83 -8.00 27.35 -5.94
N PRO A 84 -7.05 27.88 -5.14
CA PRO A 84 -6.26 27.05 -4.24
C PRO A 84 -7.21 26.21 -3.39
N ALA A 85 -7.17 24.90 -3.55
CA ALA A 85 -7.91 24.01 -2.67
C ALA A 85 -7.39 24.24 -1.24
N PRO A 86 -8.27 24.28 -0.22
CA PRO A 86 -7.82 24.31 1.16
C PRO A 86 -6.90 23.12 1.42
N ALA A 87 -5.92 23.30 2.32
CA ALA A 87 -5.02 22.22 2.70
C ALA A 87 -5.84 20.98 3.11
N PHE A 88 -5.52 19.84 2.53
CA PHE A 88 -6.20 18.59 2.88
C PHE A 88 -5.93 18.26 4.34
N VAL A 89 -7.02 18.04 5.09
CA VAL A 89 -6.96 17.53 6.45
C VAL A 89 -7.52 16.12 6.40
N ALA A 90 -6.68 15.13 6.70
CA ALA A 90 -7.16 13.76 6.84
C ALA A 90 -8.27 13.74 7.90
N PRO A 91 -9.43 13.12 7.62
CA PRO A 91 -10.50 13.01 8.61
C PRO A 91 -9.97 12.37 9.89
N ASP A 92 -10.33 12.93 11.05
CA ASP A 92 -10.06 12.30 12.33
C ASP A 92 -10.77 10.94 12.38
N GLY A 93 -10.05 9.92 12.82
CA GLY A 93 -10.53 8.55 12.86
C GLY A 93 -9.79 7.72 13.90
N ASP A 94 -10.47 6.71 14.45
CA ASP A 94 -9.83 5.76 15.34
C ASP A 94 -8.75 4.98 14.57
N PRO A 95 -7.60 4.69 15.21
CA PRO A 95 -6.57 3.85 14.59
C PRO A 95 -7.14 2.48 14.27
N VAL A 96 -6.72 1.93 13.13
CA VAL A 96 -7.08 0.56 12.74
C VAL A 96 -6.31 -0.47 13.56
N THR A 97 -6.75 -1.73 13.55
CA THR A 97 -5.98 -2.84 14.13
C THR A 97 -4.73 -3.15 13.29
N PRO A 98 -3.68 -3.75 13.86
CA PRO A 98 -2.47 -4.13 13.10
C PRO A 98 -2.75 -5.06 11.91
N ASP A 99 -3.69 -6.00 12.06
CA ASP A 99 -4.08 -6.91 10.97
C ASP A 99 -4.73 -6.16 9.80
N LEU A 100 -5.48 -5.10 10.13
CA LEU A 100 -6.16 -4.28 9.16
C LEU A 100 -5.20 -3.33 8.43
N GLU A 101 -4.28 -2.72 9.18
CA GLU A 101 -3.15 -1.97 8.61
C GLU A 101 -2.34 -2.83 7.63
N ALA A 102 -1.99 -4.07 8.02
CA ALA A 102 -1.27 -5.00 7.15
C ALA A 102 -2.06 -5.34 5.88
N SER A 103 -3.38 -5.47 5.99
CA SER A 103 -4.25 -5.77 4.85
C SER A 103 -4.34 -4.60 3.86
N VAL A 104 -4.48 -3.36 4.36
CA VAL A 104 -4.47 -2.15 3.54
C VAL A 104 -3.11 -1.97 2.86
N LEU A 105 -2.02 -2.16 3.60
CA LEU A 105 -0.66 -2.10 3.05
C LEU A 105 -0.45 -3.15 1.96
N ALA A 106 -0.95 -4.38 2.13
CA ALA A 106 -0.88 -5.42 1.12
C ALA A 106 -1.60 -5.01 -0.18
N THR A 107 -2.81 -4.44 -0.10
CA THR A 107 -3.54 -3.90 -1.27
C THR A 107 -2.73 -2.82 -2.00
N VAL A 108 -2.14 -1.87 -1.26
CA VAL A 108 -1.31 -0.80 -1.86
C VAL A 108 -0.09 -1.38 -2.58
N ARG A 109 0.64 -2.28 -1.91
CA ARG A 109 1.83 -2.92 -2.47
C ARG A 109 1.50 -3.73 -3.72
N GLU A 110 0.42 -4.49 -3.71
CA GLU A 110 -0.01 -5.27 -4.87
C GLU A 110 -0.42 -4.38 -6.04
N SER A 111 -1.09 -3.25 -5.78
CA SER A 111 -1.44 -2.26 -6.81
C SER A 111 -0.21 -1.71 -7.51
N ILE A 112 0.81 -1.37 -6.72
CA ILE A 112 2.10 -0.90 -7.23
C ILE A 112 2.83 -2.02 -7.99
N ALA A 113 2.82 -3.26 -7.48
CA ALA A 113 3.41 -4.41 -8.17
C ALA A 113 2.78 -4.62 -9.55
N CYS A 114 1.45 -4.54 -9.66
CA CYS A 114 0.74 -4.68 -10.94
C CYS A 114 1.07 -3.56 -11.91
N ARG A 115 1.22 -2.32 -11.42
CA ARG A 115 1.73 -1.21 -12.25
C ARG A 115 3.15 -1.45 -12.72
N ASN A 116 4.04 -1.92 -11.84
CA ASN A 116 5.42 -2.27 -12.15
C ASN A 116 5.54 -3.47 -13.12
N ALA A 117 4.56 -4.36 -13.14
CA ALA A 117 4.43 -5.44 -14.12
C ALA A 117 3.85 -4.99 -15.46
N ASN A 118 3.42 -3.73 -15.57
CA ASN A 118 2.67 -3.19 -16.69
C ASN A 118 1.30 -3.89 -16.94
N GLN A 119 0.74 -4.53 -15.91
CA GLN A 119 -0.50 -5.31 -15.97
C GLN A 119 -1.68 -4.49 -15.45
N MET A 120 -2.13 -3.51 -16.24
CA MET A 120 -3.13 -2.52 -15.79
C MET A 120 -4.48 -3.13 -15.42
N LEU A 121 -4.94 -4.19 -16.12
CA LEU A 121 -6.20 -4.86 -15.77
C LEU A 121 -6.15 -5.55 -14.41
N ARG A 122 -4.97 -6.05 -14.01
CA ARG A 122 -4.74 -6.58 -12.66
C ARG A 122 -4.69 -5.47 -11.63
N ALA A 123 -4.02 -4.36 -11.95
CA ALA A 123 -4.07 -3.17 -11.10
C ALA A 123 -5.52 -2.74 -10.88
N TYR A 124 -6.35 -2.66 -11.92
CA TYR A 124 -7.77 -2.27 -11.86
C TYR A 124 -8.69 -3.25 -11.13
N ALA A 125 -8.25 -4.50 -10.90
CA ALA A 125 -8.97 -5.44 -10.04
C ALA A 125 -8.84 -5.09 -8.54
N LEU A 126 -7.93 -4.18 -8.17
CA LEU A 126 -7.78 -3.64 -6.82
C LEU A 126 -8.61 -2.38 -6.58
N PHE A 127 -9.39 -1.93 -7.56
CA PHE A 127 -10.22 -0.74 -7.47
C PHE A 127 -11.69 -1.10 -7.55
N THR A 128 -12.52 -0.35 -6.83
CA THR A 128 -13.97 -0.44 -6.97
C THR A 128 -14.41 0.07 -8.34
N GLU A 129 -15.60 -0.33 -8.78
CA GLU A 129 -16.15 0.19 -10.03
C GLU A 129 -16.34 1.72 -10.02
N PRO A 130 -16.89 2.35 -8.95
CA PRO A 130 -16.95 3.80 -8.85
C PRO A 130 -15.59 4.49 -9.03
N MET A 131 -14.52 3.93 -8.47
CA MET A 131 -13.17 4.45 -8.62
C MET A 131 -12.69 4.36 -10.07
N ILE A 132 -12.92 3.24 -10.75
CA ILE A 132 -12.59 3.07 -12.17
C ILE A 132 -13.40 4.05 -13.04
N VAL A 133 -14.68 4.30 -12.72
CA VAL A 133 -15.47 5.36 -13.39
C VAL A 133 -14.85 6.74 -13.15
N SER A 134 -14.40 7.04 -11.93
CA SER A 134 -13.77 8.32 -11.60
C SER A 134 -12.47 8.53 -12.37
N LEU A 135 -11.64 7.50 -12.54
CA LEU A 135 -10.39 7.57 -13.29
C LEU A 135 -10.60 7.84 -14.78
N PHE A 136 -11.65 7.28 -15.37
CA PHE A 136 -11.83 7.30 -16.82
C PHE A 136 -12.99 8.16 -17.30
N GLY A 137 -13.85 8.69 -16.44
CA GLY A 137 -15.07 9.41 -16.81
C GLY A 137 -16.25 8.52 -17.24
N GLY A 138 -16.08 7.19 -17.24
CA GLY A 138 -17.02 6.19 -17.77
C GLY A 138 -16.53 5.46 -19.04
N PRO A 139 -17.31 4.51 -19.60
CA PRO A 139 -16.92 3.75 -20.80
C PRO A 139 -16.86 4.54 -22.11
N ALA A 140 -17.52 5.69 -22.19
CA ALA A 140 -17.50 6.54 -23.38
C ALA A 140 -16.25 7.44 -23.46
N THR A 141 -15.43 7.45 -22.40
CA THR A 141 -14.37 8.45 -22.20
C THR A 141 -12.98 7.85 -21.98
N VAL A 142 -12.83 6.51 -22.00
CA VAL A 142 -11.49 5.91 -22.11
C VAL A 142 -10.97 6.20 -23.50
N ASP A 143 -9.99 7.10 -23.57
CA ASP A 143 -9.30 7.44 -24.80
C ASP A 143 -8.82 6.17 -25.55
N PRO A 144 -8.97 6.09 -26.88
CA PRO A 144 -8.57 4.91 -27.65
C PRO A 144 -7.12 4.48 -27.44
N GLU A 145 -6.19 5.41 -27.23
CA GLU A 145 -4.79 5.12 -26.96
C GLU A 145 -4.62 4.52 -25.56
N ILE A 146 -5.28 5.09 -24.55
CA ILE A 146 -5.30 4.55 -23.19
C ILE A 146 -5.87 3.13 -23.17
N ARG A 147 -6.96 2.90 -23.92
CA ARG A 147 -7.53 1.56 -24.09
C ARG A 147 -6.53 0.59 -24.71
N ALA A 148 -5.83 0.99 -25.79
CA ALA A 148 -4.83 0.16 -26.43
C ALA A 148 -3.69 -0.19 -25.45
N LEU A 149 -3.22 0.78 -24.66
CA LEU A 149 -2.20 0.55 -23.63
C LEU A 149 -2.67 -0.43 -22.55
N ILE A 150 -3.92 -0.31 -22.09
CA ILE A 150 -4.50 -1.24 -21.11
C ILE A 150 -4.54 -2.66 -21.67
N GLN A 151 -4.91 -2.82 -22.95
CA GLN A 151 -5.02 -4.12 -23.61
C GLN A 151 -3.66 -4.76 -23.94
N GLN A 152 -2.64 -3.96 -24.24
CA GLN A 152 -1.30 -4.42 -24.61
C GLN A 152 -0.36 -4.59 -23.41
N GLY A 153 -0.77 -4.17 -22.21
CA GLY A 153 0.10 -4.13 -21.03
C GLY A 153 0.83 -5.45 -20.74
N ASP A 154 0.12 -6.58 -20.87
CA ASP A 154 0.68 -7.91 -20.66
C ASP A 154 1.76 -8.30 -21.68
N GLU A 155 1.71 -7.74 -22.90
CA GLU A 155 2.68 -8.03 -23.98
C GLU A 155 3.97 -7.21 -23.85
N LEU A 156 3.89 -6.04 -23.23
CA LEU A 156 5.02 -5.12 -23.05
C LEU A 156 6.01 -5.58 -21.97
N GLY A 157 5.57 -6.49 -21.09
CA GLY A 157 6.36 -7.00 -19.97
C GLY A 157 6.59 -5.97 -18.85
N PRO A 158 7.32 -6.35 -17.79
CA PRO A 158 7.52 -5.47 -16.64
C PRO A 158 8.26 -4.19 -16.98
N LEU A 159 7.92 -3.10 -16.28
CA LEU A 159 8.62 -1.83 -16.41
C LEU A 159 10.12 -2.00 -16.07
N PRO A 160 11.02 -1.32 -16.83
CA PRO A 160 12.42 -1.21 -16.47
C PRO A 160 12.58 -0.72 -15.03
N ARG A 161 13.57 -1.23 -14.30
CA ARG A 161 13.76 -0.91 -12.87
C ARG A 161 13.74 0.58 -12.54
N ARG A 162 14.27 1.43 -13.43
CA ARG A 162 14.30 2.91 -13.27
C ARG A 162 12.94 3.58 -13.47
N GLN A 163 11.98 2.90 -14.07
CA GLN A 163 10.63 3.44 -14.32
C GLN A 163 9.60 2.87 -13.33
N ARG A 164 10.03 1.99 -12.42
CA ARG A 164 9.14 1.39 -11.43
C ARG A 164 8.73 2.41 -10.38
N VAL A 165 7.50 2.29 -9.94
CA VAL A 165 6.94 3.01 -8.81
C VAL A 165 7.45 2.38 -7.52
N ALA A 166 7.98 3.23 -6.65
CA ALA A 166 8.33 2.91 -5.27
C ALA A 166 7.19 3.30 -4.32
N LEU A 167 6.99 2.48 -3.29
CA LEU A 167 6.27 2.85 -2.09
C LEU A 167 7.24 3.49 -1.11
N LEU A 168 7.06 4.78 -0.81
CA LEU A 168 7.92 5.52 0.09
C LEU A 168 7.37 5.48 1.52
N GLN A 169 6.06 5.63 1.67
CA GLN A 169 5.39 5.64 2.96
C GLN A 169 3.90 5.31 2.82
N VAL A 170 3.35 4.63 3.84
CA VAL A 170 1.91 4.62 4.13
C VAL A 170 1.75 5.15 5.55
N SER A 171 0.82 6.06 5.77
CA SER A 171 0.62 6.71 7.06
C SER A 171 -0.83 7.12 7.28
N GLN A 172 -1.15 7.48 8.52
CA GLN A 172 -2.47 7.95 8.91
C GLN A 172 -3.59 6.98 8.49
N ILE A 173 -3.35 5.68 8.72
CA ILE A 173 -4.36 4.65 8.44
C ILE A 173 -5.39 4.68 9.56
N ALA A 174 -6.62 5.10 9.24
CA ALA A 174 -7.66 5.33 10.23
C ALA A 174 -9.05 4.97 9.70
N HIS A 175 -9.94 4.62 10.61
CA HIS A 175 -11.36 4.45 10.32
C HIS A 175 -12.01 5.78 9.92
N ARG A 176 -12.83 5.77 8.87
CA ARG A 176 -13.70 6.89 8.50
C ARG A 176 -15.08 6.72 9.16
N PRO A 177 -15.85 7.82 9.36
CA PRO A 177 -17.20 7.76 9.93
C PRO A 177 -18.19 6.90 9.14
N ASP A 178 -17.93 6.66 7.86
CA ASP A 178 -18.73 5.82 6.96
C ASP A 178 -18.32 4.34 6.96
N GLY A 179 -17.39 3.94 7.84
CA GLY A 179 -16.91 2.57 7.97
C GLY A 179 -15.81 2.17 6.98
N ARG A 180 -15.42 3.06 6.06
CA ARG A 180 -14.26 2.88 5.18
C ARG A 180 -12.96 3.20 5.92
N ILE A 181 -11.82 2.98 5.26
CA ILE A 181 -10.50 3.30 5.81
C ILE A 181 -9.85 4.37 4.94
N GLY A 182 -9.29 5.39 5.56
CA GLY A 182 -8.42 6.36 4.90
C GLY A 182 -6.96 6.03 5.14
N ALA A 183 -6.09 6.31 4.18
CA ALA A 183 -4.64 6.33 4.38
C ALA A 183 -3.98 7.37 3.47
N ILE A 184 -2.91 8.00 3.96
CA ILE A 184 -2.00 8.76 3.12
C ILE A 184 -0.93 7.81 2.59
N VAL A 185 -0.85 7.70 1.27
CA VAL A 185 0.13 6.89 0.55
C VAL A 185 1.07 7.81 -0.20
N THR A 186 2.36 7.65 0.04
CA THR A 186 3.42 8.37 -0.67
C THR A 186 4.16 7.40 -1.58
N THR A 187 4.12 7.68 -2.87
CA THR A 187 4.81 6.90 -3.90
C THR A 187 5.85 7.77 -4.62
N GLY A 188 6.81 7.13 -5.27
CA GLY A 188 7.87 7.82 -6.00
C GLY A 188 8.21 7.12 -7.30
N THR A 189 8.59 7.90 -8.30
CA THR A 189 9.36 7.47 -9.45
C THR A 189 10.73 8.12 -9.39
N VAL A 190 11.57 7.90 -10.41
CA VAL A 190 12.87 8.58 -10.49
C VAL A 190 12.76 10.10 -10.65
N ASP A 191 11.63 10.61 -11.12
CA ASP A 191 11.47 12.03 -11.47
C ASP A 191 10.56 12.78 -10.50
N ARG A 192 9.73 12.06 -9.72
CA ARG A 192 8.62 12.69 -8.99
C ARG A 192 8.17 11.88 -7.77
N VAL A 193 7.78 12.58 -6.72
CA VAL A 193 7.04 12.05 -5.56
C VAL A 193 5.57 12.43 -5.68
N PHE A 194 4.70 11.50 -5.32
CA PHE A 194 3.26 11.70 -5.23
C PHE A 194 2.80 11.37 -3.82
N GLN A 195 1.91 12.20 -3.29
CA GLN A 195 1.19 11.92 -2.06
C GLN A 195 -0.30 11.90 -2.37
N ASP A 196 -0.92 10.75 -2.12
CA ASP A 196 -2.33 10.51 -2.36
C ASP A 196 -3.03 10.17 -1.05
N TYR A 197 -4.25 10.67 -0.86
CA TYR A 197 -5.17 10.14 0.13
C TYR A 197 -6.02 9.07 -0.53
N LEU A 198 -5.83 7.82 -0.12
CA LEU A 198 -6.58 6.68 -0.61
C LEU A 198 -7.65 6.27 0.39
N VAL A 199 -8.80 5.88 -0.14
CA VAL A 199 -9.92 5.38 0.64
C VAL A 199 -10.16 3.93 0.25
N PHE A 200 -10.27 3.07 1.24
CA PHE A 200 -10.44 1.63 1.07
C PHE A 200 -11.80 1.19 1.58
N THR A 201 -12.44 0.31 0.81
CA THR A 201 -13.65 -0.40 1.22
C THR A 201 -13.42 -1.91 1.18
N TYR A 202 -14.08 -2.64 2.06
CA TYR A 202 -13.99 -4.09 2.09
C TYR A 202 -14.99 -4.70 1.12
N ASP A 203 -14.50 -5.44 0.13
CA ASP A 203 -15.35 -6.26 -0.71
C ASP A 203 -15.47 -7.67 -0.11
N ALA A 204 -16.68 -7.99 0.35
CA ALA A 204 -16.97 -9.31 0.93
C ALA A 204 -16.90 -10.43 -0.12
N ALA A 205 -17.19 -10.15 -1.40
CA ALA A 205 -17.20 -11.16 -2.44
C ALA A 205 -15.79 -11.70 -2.73
N SER A 206 -14.80 -10.81 -2.81
CA SER A 206 -13.40 -11.17 -2.97
C SER A 206 -12.60 -11.26 -1.66
N SER A 207 -13.25 -10.99 -0.52
CA SER A 207 -12.64 -11.01 0.82
C SER A 207 -11.37 -10.16 0.93
N ARG A 208 -11.42 -8.94 0.37
CA ARG A 208 -10.25 -8.05 0.30
C ARG A 208 -10.62 -6.58 0.40
N TRP A 209 -9.61 -5.75 0.69
CA TRP A 209 -9.73 -4.31 0.59
C TRP A 209 -9.49 -3.83 -0.83
N LEU A 210 -10.39 -2.99 -1.32
CA LEU A 210 -10.32 -2.32 -2.62
C LEU A 210 -10.16 -0.82 -2.44
N ILE A 211 -9.43 -0.19 -3.36
CA ILE A 211 -9.29 1.27 -3.46
C ILE A 211 -10.57 1.84 -4.08
N ASP A 212 -11.26 2.68 -3.33
CA ASP A 212 -12.59 3.21 -3.66
C ASP A 212 -12.57 4.69 -4.03
N GLU A 213 -11.65 5.46 -3.46
CA GLU A 213 -11.42 6.86 -3.81
C GLU A 213 -9.92 7.14 -3.77
N ALA A 214 -9.46 8.07 -4.60
CA ALA A 214 -8.11 8.63 -4.52
C ALA A 214 -8.19 10.14 -4.72
N VAL A 215 -7.49 10.88 -3.85
CA VAL A 215 -7.31 12.32 -3.96
C VAL A 215 -5.82 12.61 -3.98
N LEU A 216 -5.33 13.22 -5.07
CA LEU A 216 -3.96 13.70 -5.13
C LEU A 216 -3.79 14.88 -4.15
N LEU A 217 -2.93 14.72 -3.15
CA LEU A 217 -2.63 15.75 -2.16
C LEU A 217 -1.47 16.63 -2.60
N ALA A 218 -0.40 16.00 -3.10
CA ALA A 218 0.80 16.69 -3.54
C ALA A 218 1.51 15.92 -4.66
N SER A 219 2.19 16.66 -5.52
CA SER A 219 3.06 16.11 -6.56
C SER A 219 4.28 17.01 -6.71
N GLU A 220 5.45 16.48 -6.37
CA GLU A 220 6.69 17.26 -6.28
C GLU A 220 7.78 16.60 -7.13
N PRO A 221 8.62 17.38 -7.83
CA PRO A 221 9.82 16.83 -8.48
C PRO A 221 10.70 16.11 -7.46
N MET A 222 11.32 15.00 -7.86
CA MET A 222 12.36 14.36 -7.05
C MET A 222 13.56 15.32 -6.89
N PRO A 223 14.05 15.56 -5.67
CA PRO A 223 15.23 16.40 -5.43
C PRO A 223 16.54 15.80 -5.97
#